data_AF-A0A6A4RN06-F1
#
_entry.id   AF-A0A6A4RN06-F1
#
_cell.length_a   1.000
_cell.length_b   1.000
_cell.length_c   1.000
_cell.angle_alpha   90.00
_cell.angle_beta   90.00
_cell.angle_gamma   90.00
#
_symmetry.space_group_name_H-M   'P 1'
#
loop_
_entity.id
_entity.type
_entity.pdbx_description
1 polymer ?
#
loop_
_entity_poly.entity_id
_entity_poly.type
_entity_poly.pdbx_seq_one_letter_code
_entity_poly.pdbx_strand_id
1 'polypeptide(L)'
;MEGGRRRPLLPLLLLHHLLLAAPQEGAPSCTDSRDKRLTCTSDYNRTITCAWSGTDESDRADAPCALRAALVNSRNQFSASCDLEPVNVSVPALQKCSMVFQQDFIFKSRNNLSISRSCKPAKPILKIYFRPACHSEYDERLSIGNLNLAGDSR
;
A
#
# COMPACT_ATOMS: atom_id res chain seq x y z
N MET A 1 -30.45 61.37 3.55
CA MET A 1 -30.73 59.96 3.17
C MET A 1 -29.50 59.42 2.46
N GLU A 2 -28.63 58.74 3.19
CA GLU A 2 -27.40 58.12 2.65
C GLU A 2 -27.74 56.84 1.87
N GLY A 3 -27.36 56.80 0.60
CA GLY A 3 -27.54 55.65 -0.28
C GLY A 3 -26.55 54.54 0.04
N GLY A 4 -27.04 53.47 0.68
CA GLY A 4 -26.27 52.26 0.94
C GLY A 4 -25.87 51.53 -0.35
N ARG A 5 -24.58 51.59 -0.69
CA ARG A 5 -23.98 50.87 -1.82
C ARG A 5 -23.86 49.39 -1.47
N ARG A 6 -24.85 48.59 -1.89
CA ARG A 6 -24.82 47.12 -1.77
C ARG A 6 -23.67 46.59 -2.64
N ARG A 7 -22.60 46.09 -2.00
CA ARG A 7 -21.50 45.40 -2.68
C ARG A 7 -22.04 44.08 -3.23
N PRO A 8 -21.86 43.77 -4.52
CA PRO A 8 -22.33 42.49 -5.06
C PRO A 8 -21.48 41.38 -4.45
N LEU A 9 -22.07 40.52 -3.62
CA LEU A 9 -21.45 39.31 -3.05
C LEU A 9 -21.35 38.16 -4.10
N LEU A 10 -21.87 38.39 -5.30
CA LEU A 10 -21.91 37.43 -6.41
C LEU A 10 -20.53 36.87 -6.86
N PRO A 11 -19.42 37.63 -6.94
CA PRO A 11 -18.16 37.06 -7.40
C PRO A 11 -17.50 36.14 -6.37
N LEU A 12 -17.81 36.31 -5.07
CA LEU A 12 -17.32 35.46 -3.98
C LEU A 12 -18.01 34.09 -3.93
N LEU A 13 -19.30 34.05 -4.29
CA LEU A 13 -20.07 32.80 -4.36
C LEU A 13 -19.66 31.94 -5.57
N LEU A 14 -19.35 32.57 -6.71
CA LEU A 14 -18.84 31.86 -7.90
C LEU A 14 -17.47 31.20 -7.63
N LEU A 15 -16.60 31.86 -6.87
CA LEU A 15 -15.28 31.31 -6.52
C LEU A 15 -15.40 30.05 -5.61
N HIS A 16 -16.36 30.03 -4.67
CA HIS A 16 -16.63 28.86 -3.84
C HIS A 16 -17.14 27.67 -4.66
N HIS A 17 -17.95 27.89 -5.69
CA HIS A 17 -18.46 26.81 -6.55
C HIS A 17 -17.38 26.22 -7.48
N LEU A 18 -16.38 27.00 -7.90
CA LEU A 18 -15.26 26.48 -8.70
C LEU A 18 -14.29 25.62 -7.87
N LEU A 19 -14.10 25.90 -6.58
CA LEU A 19 -13.27 25.05 -5.71
C LEU A 19 -13.91 23.68 -5.40
N LEU A 20 -15.24 23.58 -5.41
CA LEU A 20 -15.93 22.29 -5.24
C LEU A 20 -15.98 21.43 -6.52
N ALA A 21 -15.63 22.00 -7.68
CA ALA A 21 -15.63 21.31 -8.97
C ALA A 21 -14.24 20.79 -9.37
N ALA A 22 -13.26 20.82 -8.46
CA ALA A 22 -12.03 20.06 -8.68
C ALA A 22 -12.40 18.58 -8.83
N PRO A 23 -11.98 17.90 -9.91
CA PRO A 23 -12.13 16.46 -9.99
C PRO A 23 -11.45 15.88 -8.75
N GLN A 24 -12.21 15.25 -7.86
CA GLN A 24 -11.59 14.30 -6.96
C GLN A 24 -10.95 13.28 -7.90
N GLU A 25 -9.62 13.25 -7.96
CA GLU A 25 -8.93 12.09 -8.52
C GLU A 25 -9.52 10.90 -7.77
N GLY A 26 -10.35 10.13 -8.47
CA GLY A 26 -11.09 9.04 -7.85
C GLY A 26 -10.09 8.17 -7.12
N ALA A 27 -10.39 7.83 -5.87
CA ALA A 27 -9.55 6.95 -5.08
C ALA A 27 -9.14 5.76 -5.95
N PRO A 28 -7.84 5.39 -5.99
CA PRO A 28 -7.38 4.32 -6.85
C PRO A 28 -8.26 3.10 -6.60
N SER A 29 -8.90 2.55 -7.65
CA SER A 29 -9.67 1.33 -7.50
C SER A 29 -8.70 0.20 -7.15
N CYS A 30 -8.69 -0.18 -5.88
CA CYS A 30 -7.77 -1.14 -5.29
C CYS A 30 -8.37 -2.55 -5.38
N THR A 31 -8.30 -3.13 -6.58
CA THR A 31 -8.63 -4.55 -6.82
C THR A 31 -7.34 -5.34 -6.96
N ASP A 32 -6.77 -5.79 -5.84
CA ASP A 32 -5.57 -6.62 -5.83
C ASP A 32 -5.94 -8.12 -5.77
N SER A 33 -5.18 -8.97 -6.46
CA SER A 33 -5.24 -10.42 -6.21
C SER A 33 -4.45 -10.72 -4.93
N ARG A 34 -5.14 -11.03 -3.83
CA ARG A 34 -4.49 -11.25 -2.52
C ARG A 34 -4.43 -12.73 -2.17
N ASP A 35 -3.27 -13.19 -1.70
CA ASP A 35 -3.21 -14.36 -0.81
C ASP A 35 -3.40 -13.84 0.62
N LYS A 36 -4.31 -14.44 1.39
CA LYS A 36 -4.61 -14.01 2.76
C LYS A 36 -3.42 -14.18 3.71
N ARG A 37 -2.42 -14.99 3.34
CA ARG A 37 -1.21 -15.26 4.11
C ARG A 37 -0.07 -14.29 3.82
N LEU A 38 -0.12 -13.52 2.73
CA LEU A 38 0.90 -12.54 2.38
C LEU A 38 0.31 -11.12 2.46
N THR A 39 0.70 -10.38 3.49
CA THR A 39 0.34 -8.97 3.64
C THR A 39 1.56 -8.11 3.32
N CYS A 40 1.39 -7.07 2.51
CA CYS A 40 2.47 -6.14 2.17
C CYS A 40 2.02 -4.69 2.35
N THR A 41 2.91 -3.84 2.81
CA THR A 41 2.77 -2.38 2.89
C THR A 41 3.89 -1.71 2.13
N SER A 42 3.71 -0.45 1.77
CA SER A 42 4.75 0.37 1.13
C SER A 42 4.92 1.71 1.85
N ASP A 43 6.17 2.16 1.93
CA ASP A 43 6.51 3.54 2.34
C ASP A 43 6.17 4.57 1.25
N TYR A 44 5.65 4.12 0.10
CA TYR A 44 5.37 4.91 -1.11
C TYR A 44 6.60 5.65 -1.69
N ASN A 45 7.81 5.31 -1.22
CA ASN A 45 9.08 5.83 -1.67
C ASN A 45 9.85 4.75 -2.46
N ARG A 46 10.39 3.76 -1.76
CA ARG A 46 11.26 2.72 -2.33
C ARG A 46 11.21 1.38 -1.61
N THR A 47 10.41 1.26 -0.56
CA THR A 47 10.38 0.06 0.28
C THR A 47 9.01 -0.57 0.22
N ILE A 48 8.99 -1.90 0.08
CA ILE A 48 7.81 -2.73 0.29
C ILE A 48 8.13 -3.71 1.40
N THR A 49 7.38 -3.64 2.49
CA THR A 49 7.52 -4.54 3.64
C THR A 49 6.43 -5.58 3.57
N CYS A 50 6.78 -6.86 3.63
CA CYS A 50 5.80 -7.94 3.59
C CYS A 50 5.91 -8.84 4.83
N ALA A 51 4.77 -9.36 5.25
CA ALA A 51 4.61 -10.35 6.30
C ALA A 51 3.92 -11.60 5.74
N TRP A 52 4.48 -12.77 6.05
CA TRP A 52 3.92 -14.06 5.73
C TRP A 52 3.42 -14.77 7.00
N SER A 53 2.16 -15.20 7.00
CA SER A 53 1.55 -16.02 8.05
C SER A 53 1.28 -17.43 7.55
N GLY A 54 2.25 -18.33 7.74
CA GLY A 54 2.14 -19.73 7.36
C GLY A 54 2.02 -20.61 8.61
N THR A 55 0.90 -21.30 8.77
CA THR A 55 0.73 -22.32 9.83
C THR A 55 1.11 -23.72 9.37
N ASP A 56 1.24 -23.94 8.05
CA ASP A 56 1.54 -25.25 7.49
C ASP A 56 2.96 -25.68 7.85
N GLU A 57 3.15 -26.95 8.17
CA GLU A 57 4.46 -27.52 8.53
C GLU A 57 5.51 -27.31 7.43
N SER A 58 5.06 -27.30 6.18
CA SER A 58 5.90 -27.01 5.02
C SER A 58 6.30 -25.53 4.91
N ASP A 59 5.58 -24.61 5.56
CA ASP A 59 5.83 -23.16 5.59
C ASP A 59 6.59 -22.71 6.85
N ARG A 60 7.03 -23.65 7.70
CA ARG A 60 7.89 -23.36 8.85
C ARG A 60 9.23 -22.77 8.40
N ALA A 61 9.83 -21.99 9.31
CA ALA A 61 11.07 -21.21 9.14
C ALA A 61 12.30 -21.97 8.62
N ASP A 62 12.25 -23.30 8.63
CA ASP A 62 13.37 -24.15 8.22
C ASP A 62 13.56 -24.16 6.69
N ALA A 63 12.53 -23.78 5.93
CA ALA A 63 12.60 -23.63 4.47
C ALA A 63 12.84 -22.16 4.09
N PRO A 64 14.03 -21.78 3.58
CA PRO A 64 14.29 -20.41 3.18
C PRO A 64 13.37 -20.03 2.02
N CYS A 65 12.46 -19.10 2.28
CA CYS A 65 11.60 -18.49 1.30
C CYS A 65 12.11 -17.09 0.95
N ALA A 66 12.07 -16.74 -0.32
CA ALA A 66 12.38 -15.40 -0.80
C ALA A 66 11.15 -14.75 -1.43
N LEU A 67 11.02 -13.45 -1.24
CA LEU A 67 10.11 -12.59 -1.97
C LEU A 67 10.87 -11.83 -3.05
N ARG A 68 10.22 -11.66 -4.21
CA ARG A 68 10.71 -10.81 -5.29
C ARG A 68 9.57 -9.95 -5.82
N ALA A 69 9.81 -8.64 -5.91
CA ALA A 69 8.91 -7.68 -6.51
C ALA A 69 9.48 -7.16 -7.84
N ALA A 70 8.63 -7.05 -8.86
CA ALA A 70 8.98 -6.46 -10.15
C ALA A 70 7.79 -5.67 -10.72
N LEU A 71 8.06 -4.53 -11.37
CA LEU A 71 7.00 -3.73 -11.99
C LEU A 71 6.34 -4.48 -13.16
N VAL A 72 5.01 -4.50 -13.19
CA VAL A 72 4.22 -5.08 -14.28
C VAL A 72 4.33 -4.16 -15.50
N ASN A 73 4.86 -4.67 -16.62
CA ASN A 73 4.95 -4.00 -17.93
C ASN A 73 6.01 -2.90 -18.11
N SER A 74 7.11 -2.90 -17.35
CA SER A 74 8.21 -1.95 -17.58
C SER A 74 9.41 -2.61 -18.27
N ARG A 75 9.96 -1.93 -19.29
CA ARG A 75 11.28 -2.26 -19.86
C ARG A 75 12.42 -1.93 -18.88
N ASN A 76 12.18 -1.00 -17.95
CA ASN A 76 13.07 -0.69 -16.83
C ASN A 76 12.76 -1.67 -15.69
N GLN A 77 13.59 -2.70 -15.54
CA GLN A 77 13.49 -3.70 -14.46
C GLN A 77 13.98 -3.11 -13.14
N PHE A 78 13.22 -2.21 -12.52
CA PHE A 78 13.41 -2.06 -11.07
C PHE A 78 12.73 -3.25 -10.40
N SER A 79 13.56 -4.06 -9.75
CA SER A 79 13.13 -5.20 -8.97
C SER A 79 13.90 -5.19 -7.67
N ALA A 80 13.28 -5.76 -6.65
CA ALA A 80 13.90 -5.96 -5.35
C ALA A 80 13.50 -7.34 -4.84
N SER A 81 14.33 -7.89 -3.97
CA SER A 81 14.07 -9.17 -3.33
C SER A 81 14.55 -9.13 -1.88
N CYS A 82 13.96 -10.00 -1.07
CA CYS A 82 14.40 -10.23 0.30
C CYS A 82 14.11 -11.68 0.71
N ASP A 83 14.90 -12.18 1.64
CA ASP A 83 14.64 -13.46 2.30
C ASP A 83 13.67 -13.24 3.46
N LEU A 84 12.67 -14.10 3.57
CA LEU A 84 11.71 -14.09 4.67
C LEU A 84 12.38 -14.64 5.92
N GLU A 85 12.41 -13.81 6.97
CA GLU A 85 13.01 -14.17 8.24
C GLU A 85 11.93 -14.22 9.35
N PRO A 86 12.03 -15.16 10.30
CA PRO A 86 11.17 -15.17 11.48
C PRO A 86 11.20 -13.83 12.21
N VAL A 87 10.03 -13.31 12.58
CA VAL A 87 9.95 -12.06 13.35
C VAL A 87 10.60 -12.21 14.72
N ASN A 88 10.48 -13.39 15.32
CA ASN A 88 11.26 -13.80 16.48
C ASN A 88 11.40 -15.33 16.50
N VAL A 89 12.36 -15.83 17.28
CA VAL A 89 12.61 -17.27 17.43
C VAL A 89 11.46 -18.03 18.10
N SER A 90 10.59 -17.34 18.83
CA SER A 90 9.44 -17.92 19.55
C SER A 90 8.20 -18.08 18.67
N VAL A 91 8.14 -17.40 17.52
CA VAL A 91 7.00 -17.35 16.58
C VAL A 91 7.52 -17.53 15.15
N PRO A 92 8.10 -18.72 14.82
CA PRO A 92 8.70 -18.98 13.50
C PRO A 92 7.67 -19.01 12.35
N ALA A 93 6.38 -19.11 12.67
CA ALA A 93 5.28 -19.10 11.71
C ALA A 93 5.01 -17.71 11.11
N LEU A 94 5.44 -16.64 11.79
CA LEU A 94 5.34 -15.28 11.28
C LEU A 94 6.70 -14.84 10.75
N GLN A 95 6.78 -14.64 9.44
CA GLN A 95 8.01 -14.20 8.78
C GLN A 95 7.81 -12.82 8.17
N LYS A 96 8.86 -12.00 8.13
CA LYS A 96 8.84 -10.67 7.52
C LYS A 96 10.09 -10.44 6.69
N CYS A 97 9.97 -9.60 5.69
CA CYS A 97 11.13 -9.01 5.03
C CYS A 97 10.76 -7.70 4.32
N SER A 98 11.78 -6.90 4.03
CA SER A 98 11.64 -5.62 3.32
C SER A 98 12.38 -5.65 2.00
N MET A 99 11.64 -5.49 0.90
CA MET A 99 12.20 -5.32 -0.43
C MET A 99 12.54 -3.85 -0.63
N VAL A 100 13.83 -3.51 -0.59
CA VAL A 100 14.34 -2.14 -0.77
C VAL A 100 14.82 -1.98 -2.20
N PHE A 101 14.22 -1.05 -2.93
CA PHE A 101 14.60 -0.74 -4.31
C PHE A 101 15.76 0.24 -4.36
N GLN A 102 16.56 0.17 -5.43
CA GLN A 102 17.79 0.95 -5.56
C GLN A 102 17.57 2.46 -5.72
N GLN A 103 16.40 2.87 -6.24
CA GLN A 103 16.07 4.26 -6.51
C GLN A 103 14.96 4.73 -5.57
N ASP A 104 15.05 5.99 -5.17
CA ASP A 104 14.03 6.67 -4.37
C ASP A 104 12.87 7.15 -5.26
N PHE A 105 11.70 7.35 -4.65
CA PHE A 105 10.47 7.87 -5.24
C PHE A 105 9.99 7.11 -6.49
N ILE A 106 10.24 5.80 -6.52
CA ILE A 106 9.95 4.93 -7.66
C ILE A 106 8.46 4.59 -7.78
N PHE A 107 7.72 4.65 -6.68
CA PHE A 107 6.30 4.29 -6.69
C PHE A 107 5.45 5.48 -7.14
N LYS A 108 4.63 5.23 -8.17
CA LYS A 108 3.62 6.15 -8.71
C LYS A 108 2.23 5.58 -8.49
N SER A 109 1.21 6.43 -8.52
CA SER A 109 -0.18 6.07 -8.23
C SER A 109 -0.73 4.93 -9.10
N ARG A 110 -0.24 4.83 -10.35
CA ARG A 110 -0.66 3.81 -11.33
C ARG A 110 0.25 2.58 -11.38
N ASN A 111 1.33 2.53 -10.60
CA ASN A 111 2.23 1.39 -10.64
C ASN A 111 1.58 0.14 -10.05
N ASN A 112 1.83 -0.99 -10.69
CA ASN A 112 1.43 -2.30 -10.21
C ASN A 112 2.67 -3.20 -10.24
N LEU A 113 2.93 -3.89 -9.14
CA LEU A 113 4.05 -4.81 -9.00
C LEU A 113 3.54 -6.25 -8.94
N SER A 114 4.26 -7.13 -9.59
CA SER A 114 4.18 -8.57 -9.36
C SER A 114 5.07 -8.90 -8.16
N ILE A 115 4.48 -9.43 -7.09
CA ILE A 115 5.24 -9.99 -5.97
C ILE A 115 5.13 -11.51 -6.03
N SER A 116 6.27 -12.19 -6.06
CA SER A 116 6.34 -13.65 -6.07
C SER A 116 7.06 -14.18 -4.83
N ARG A 117 6.50 -15.23 -4.21
CA ARG A 117 7.15 -16.01 -3.13
C ARG A 117 7.67 -17.32 -3.70
N SER A 118 8.94 -17.63 -3.43
CA SER A 118 9.59 -18.88 -3.79
C SER A 118 10.24 -19.52 -2.58
N CYS A 119 9.94 -20.78 -2.28
CA CYS A 119 10.48 -21.52 -1.14
C CYS A 119 11.22 -22.77 -1.61
N LYS A 120 12.26 -23.17 -0.87
CA LYS A 120 12.99 -24.42 -1.10
C LYS A 120 12.48 -25.54 -0.17
N PRO A 121 12.38 -26.80 -0.64
CA PRO A 121 12.49 -27.25 -2.03
C PRO A 121 11.30 -26.78 -2.88
N ALA A 122 11.49 -26.71 -4.20
CA ALA A 122 10.67 -26.00 -5.19
C ALA A 122 9.14 -26.20 -5.03
N LYS A 123 8.52 -25.37 -4.19
CA LYS A 123 7.06 -25.25 -4.07
C LYS A 123 6.47 -24.40 -5.20
N PRO A 124 5.15 -24.45 -5.42
CA PRO A 124 4.48 -23.54 -6.34
C PRO A 124 4.81 -22.09 -6.00
N ILE A 125 5.16 -21.31 -7.02
CA ILE A 125 5.40 -19.88 -6.87
C ILE A 125 4.03 -19.22 -6.64
N LEU A 126 3.83 -18.69 -5.43
CA LEU A 126 2.71 -17.80 -5.18
C LEU A 126 3.03 -16.44 -5.82
N LYS A 127 2.11 -15.92 -6.63
CA LYS A 127 2.25 -14.62 -7.28
C LYS A 127 1.02 -13.76 -6.99
N ILE A 128 1.25 -12.54 -6.49
CA ILE A 128 0.22 -11.53 -6.26
C ILE A 128 0.51 -10.27 -7.08
N TYR A 129 -0.53 -9.47 -7.30
CA TYR A 129 -0.41 -8.11 -7.81
C TYR A 129 -0.55 -7.12 -6.66
N PHE A 130 0.31 -6.11 -6.63
CA PHE A 130 0.42 -5.16 -5.54
C PHE A 130 0.56 -3.75 -6.09
N ARG A 131 -0.38 -2.88 -5.73
CA ARG A 131 -0.32 -1.44 -6.01
C ARG A 131 0.13 -0.68 -4.76
N PRO A 132 1.33 -0.06 -4.73
CA PRO A 132 1.82 0.69 -3.56
C PRO A 132 0.86 1.77 -3.06
N ALA A 133 0.16 2.44 -3.98
CA ALA A 133 -0.83 3.48 -3.64
C ALA A 133 -2.04 2.96 -2.85
N CYS A 134 -2.31 1.64 -2.88
CA CYS A 134 -3.41 1.01 -2.17
C CYS A 134 -3.03 0.47 -0.78
N HIS A 135 -1.73 0.46 -0.47
CA HIS A 135 -1.17 -0.19 0.72
C HIS A 135 -0.07 0.67 1.33
N SER A 136 -0.25 1.98 1.28
CA SER A 136 0.74 2.89 1.88
C SER A 136 0.60 2.86 3.41
N GLU A 137 1.72 2.90 4.13
CA GLU A 137 1.72 2.99 5.59
C GLU A 137 0.94 4.23 6.11
N TYR A 138 0.80 5.26 5.27
CA TYR A 138 0.01 6.45 5.55
C TYR A 138 -1.50 6.21 5.51
N ASP A 139 -1.99 5.31 4.64
CA ASP A 139 -3.42 4.99 4.51
C ASP A 139 -3.93 4.11 5.67
N GLU A 140 -3.07 3.20 6.15
CA GLU A 140 -3.39 2.33 7.31
C GLU A 140 -3.57 3.15 8.61
N ARG A 141 -2.76 4.19 8.80
CA ARG A 141 -2.88 5.10 9.96
C ARG A 141 -4.11 6.00 9.89
N LEU A 142 -4.53 6.43 8.70
CA LEU A 142 -5.76 7.21 8.52
C LEU A 142 -7.01 6.36 8.77
N SER A 143 -6.97 5.08 8.41
CA SER A 143 -8.04 4.12 8.72
C SER A 143 -8.20 3.87 10.22
N ILE A 144 -7.10 3.82 10.98
CA ILE A 144 -7.14 3.68 12.45
C ILE A 144 -7.58 5.00 13.13
N GLY A 145 -7.21 6.16 12.57
CA GLY A 145 -7.63 7.47 13.08
C GLY A 145 -9.14 7.72 13.03
N ASN A 146 -9.85 7.13 12.05
CA ASN A 146 -11.30 7.28 11.91
C ASN A 146 -12.14 6.35 12.82
N LEU A 147 -11.52 5.35 13.46
CA LEU A 147 -12.21 4.49 14.44
C LEU A 147 -12.36 5.13 15.82
N ASN A 148 -11.62 6.21 16.12
CA ASN A 148 -11.63 6.86 17.43
C ASN A 148 -12.52 8.12 17.53
N LEU A 149 -13.25 8.49 16.47
CA LEU A 149 -14.15 9.66 16.47
C LEU A 149 -15.65 9.30 16.38
N ALA A 150 -15.99 8.02 16.35
CA ALA A 150 -17.37 7.55 16.37
C ALA A 150 -17.68 6.87 17.71
N GLY A 151 -17.71 7.63 18.80
CA GLY A 151 -18.15 7.10 20.08
C GLY A 151 -17.82 7.93 21.30
N ASP A 152 -18.37 9.15 21.42
CA ASP A 152 -18.96 9.59 22.68
C ASP A 152 -19.90 10.78 22.45
N SER A 153 -21.21 10.53 22.53
CA SER A 153 -22.21 11.56 22.75
C SER A 153 -23.31 10.89 23.57
N ARG A 154 -23.20 11.03 24.89
CA ARG A 154 -24.35 10.98 25.80
C ARG A 154 -24.86 12.38 26.06
#